data_AF-A0A1F8V751-F1
#
_entry.id   AF-A0A1F8V751-F1
#
_cell.length_a   1.000
_cell.length_b   1.000
_cell.length_c   1.000
_cell.angle_alpha   90.00
_cell.angle_beta   90.00
_cell.angle_gamma   90.00
#
_symmetry.space_group_name_H-M   'P 1'
#
loop_
_entity.id
_entity.type
_entity.pdbx_description
1 polymer ?
#
loop_
_entity_poly.entity_id
_entity_poly.type
_entity_poly.pdbx_seq_one_letter_code
_entity_poly.pdbx_strand_id
1 'polypeptide(L)'
;MDFNWQLHSRDRNEYFYYKNDIVEGAKVIFDKDEIVRFVEIDRKIIANNKNSCRADCDYHYSQHFRVQKYILRGTLPECYAYHNRYVIEPLVIMLRLKYTPMYPHHYLLHISHHIPKADLTRLEKLLKISNLKGFDDGMKDAESWYKELQSEIYGLEE
;
A
#
# COMPACT_ATOMS: atom_id res chain seq x y z
N MET A 1 6.76 -25.29 0.47
CA MET A 1 8.03 -24.62 0.17
C MET A 1 8.13 -24.62 -1.33
N ASP A 2 7.90 -23.47 -1.97
CA ASP A 2 7.93 -23.39 -3.43
C ASP A 2 9.37 -23.35 -3.90
N PHE A 3 9.78 -24.38 -4.64
CA PHE A 3 11.12 -24.47 -5.22
C PHE A 3 11.10 -23.83 -6.60
N ASN A 4 11.81 -22.72 -6.76
CA ASN A 4 11.96 -22.04 -8.04
C ASN A 4 13.33 -22.39 -8.64
N TRP A 5 13.40 -23.47 -9.42
CA TRP A 5 14.64 -23.91 -10.07
C TRP A 5 14.94 -23.04 -11.28
N GLN A 6 15.99 -22.21 -11.20
CA GLN A 6 16.40 -21.38 -12.33
C GLN A 6 17.34 -22.17 -13.27
N LEU A 7 16.97 -22.28 -14.54
CA LEU A 7 17.78 -22.90 -15.59
C LEU A 7 18.82 -21.91 -16.14
N HIS A 8 20.03 -22.39 -16.43
CA HIS A 8 21.15 -21.57 -16.93
C HIS A 8 20.90 -20.91 -18.31
N SER A 9 19.81 -21.26 -19.01
CA SER A 9 19.47 -20.78 -20.36
C SER A 9 18.65 -19.50 -20.39
N ARG A 10 18.19 -19.01 -19.24
CA ARG A 10 17.38 -17.78 -19.14
C ARG A 10 18.25 -16.54 -19.25
N ASP A 11 17.74 -15.48 -19.89
CA ASP A 11 18.43 -14.21 -19.90
C ASP A 11 18.62 -13.76 -18.44
N ARG A 12 19.87 -13.53 -18.07
CA ARG A 12 20.23 -13.15 -16.71
C ARG A 12 19.50 -11.88 -16.31
N ASN A 13 19.25 -10.96 -17.26
CA ASN A 13 18.59 -9.67 -17.03
C ASN A 13 17.10 -9.76 -16.67
N GLU A 14 16.48 -10.92 -16.84
CA GLU A 14 15.08 -11.14 -16.48
C GLU A 14 14.87 -11.53 -15.00
N TYR A 15 15.92 -11.96 -14.29
CA TYR A 15 15.81 -12.48 -12.92
C TYR A 15 16.85 -11.83 -12.00
N PHE A 16 16.37 -10.94 -11.13
CA PHE A 16 17.17 -10.29 -10.10
C PHE A 16 16.28 -9.94 -8.89
N TYR A 17 16.92 -9.70 -7.76
CA TYR A 17 16.26 -9.16 -6.56
C TYR A 17 16.72 -7.74 -6.31
N TYR A 18 15.87 -6.92 -5.69
CA TYR A 18 16.33 -5.63 -5.18
C TYR A 18 17.08 -5.81 -3.86
N LYS A 19 18.19 -5.10 -3.71
CA LYS A 19 18.93 -5.10 -2.43
C LYS A 19 18.06 -4.54 -1.32
N ASN A 20 18.10 -5.21 -0.16
CA ASN A 20 17.36 -4.82 1.05
C ASN A 20 15.84 -4.70 0.87
N ASP A 21 15.28 -5.38 -0.13
CA ASP A 21 13.83 -5.43 -0.31
C ASP A 21 13.19 -6.26 0.82
N ILE A 22 12.33 -5.61 1.60
CA ILE A 22 11.62 -6.26 2.71
C ILE A 22 10.37 -7.02 2.26
N VAL A 23 9.91 -6.84 1.03
CA VAL A 23 8.69 -7.45 0.48
C VAL A 23 9.02 -8.72 -0.31
N GLU A 24 9.90 -8.61 -1.31
CA GLU A 24 10.25 -9.73 -2.20
C GLU A 24 11.73 -10.15 -2.07
N GLY A 25 12.39 -9.77 -0.97
CA GLY A 25 13.80 -10.10 -0.74
C GLY A 25 14.08 -11.61 -0.69
N ALA A 26 15.18 -12.01 -1.33
CA ALA A 26 15.64 -13.39 -1.31
C ALA A 26 16.73 -13.64 -0.27
N LYS A 27 16.64 -14.78 0.41
CA LYS A 27 17.72 -15.34 1.24
C LYS A 27 18.45 -16.43 0.47
N VAL A 28 19.69 -16.16 0.07
CA VAL A 28 20.53 -17.14 -0.63
C VAL A 28 21.10 -18.14 0.38
N ILE A 29 20.71 -19.42 0.25
CA ILE A 29 21.22 -20.51 1.09
C ILE A 29 22.46 -21.14 0.44
N PHE A 30 22.47 -21.22 -0.89
CA PHE A 30 23.56 -21.78 -1.69
C PHE A 30 23.53 -21.18 -3.10
N ASP A 31 24.65 -20.67 -3.58
CA ASP A 31 24.83 -20.20 -4.95
C ASP A 31 26.29 -20.39 -5.35
N LYS A 32 26.58 -21.49 -6.05
CA LYS A 32 27.95 -21.86 -6.43
C LYS A 32 28.45 -21.08 -7.64
N ASP A 33 27.54 -20.70 -8.53
CA ASP A 33 27.86 -20.19 -9.86
C ASP A 33 27.49 -18.70 -10.01
N GLU A 34 27.28 -18.01 -8.88
CA GLU A 34 26.93 -16.58 -8.78
C GLU A 34 25.73 -16.20 -9.68
N ILE A 35 24.70 -17.06 -9.68
CA ILE A 35 23.50 -16.89 -10.51
C ILE A 35 22.57 -15.85 -9.90
N VAL A 36 22.49 -15.78 -8.56
CA VAL A 36 21.56 -14.88 -7.88
C VAL A 36 22.15 -13.47 -7.86
N ARG A 37 21.40 -12.51 -8.41
CA ARG A 37 21.84 -11.13 -8.54
C ARG A 37 20.97 -10.20 -7.73
N PHE A 38 21.63 -9.19 -7.17
CA PHE A 38 20.98 -8.12 -6.44
C PHE A 38 21.29 -6.78 -7.11
N VAL A 39 20.24 -6.04 -7.45
CA VAL A 39 20.34 -4.72 -8.07
C VAL A 39 19.87 -3.64 -7.09
N GLU A 40 20.35 -2.42 -7.29
CA GLU A 40 19.84 -1.26 -6.58
C GLU A 40 18.46 -0.87 -7.13
N ILE A 41 17.61 -0.31 -6.27
CA ILE A 41 16.33 0.24 -6.70
C ILE A 41 16.56 1.54 -7.48
N ASP A 42 16.00 1.61 -8.68
CA ASP A 42 15.99 2.85 -9.46
C ASP A 42 14.99 3.84 -8.85
N ARG A 43 15.50 5.00 -8.42
CA ARG A 43 14.69 6.10 -7.87
C ARG A 43 13.64 6.60 -8.86
N LYS A 44 13.86 6.45 -10.16
CA LYS A 44 12.86 6.81 -11.18
C LYS A 44 11.61 5.94 -11.08
N ILE A 45 11.74 4.66 -10.74
CA ILE A 45 10.58 3.77 -10.54
C ILE A 45 9.76 4.26 -9.35
N ILE A 46 10.43 4.59 -8.24
CA ILE A 46 9.77 5.16 -7.05
C ILE A 46 9.03 6.46 -7.40
N ALA A 47 9.68 7.37 -8.12
CA ALA A 47 9.07 8.63 -8.54
C ALA A 47 7.86 8.41 -9.46
N ASN A 48 7.98 7.49 -10.42
CA ASN A 48 6.89 7.13 -11.32
C ASN A 48 5.69 6.55 -10.56
N ASN A 49 5.93 5.63 -9.61
CA ASN A 49 4.88 5.05 -8.77
C ASN A 49 4.18 6.12 -7.93
N LYS A 50 4.93 7.04 -7.32
CA LYS A 50 4.35 8.16 -6.55
C LYS A 50 3.46 9.03 -7.43
N ASN A 51 3.92 9.38 -8.63
CA ASN A 51 3.20 10.24 -9.56
C ASN A 51 1.94 9.56 -10.12
N SER A 52 2.04 8.28 -10.51
CA SER A 52 0.90 7.54 -11.05
C SER A 52 -0.19 7.35 -10.00
N CYS A 53 0.19 6.99 -8.78
CA CYS A 53 -0.77 6.71 -7.72
C CYS A 53 -1.44 7.97 -7.15
N ARG A 54 -0.81 9.16 -7.27
CA ARG A 54 -1.36 10.40 -6.68
C ARG A 54 -2.74 10.70 -7.22
N ALA A 55 -2.87 10.80 -8.55
CA ALA A 55 -4.12 11.17 -9.19
C ALA A 55 -5.22 10.14 -8.95
N ASP A 56 -4.87 8.85 -8.99
CA ASP A 56 -5.80 7.76 -8.74
C ASP A 56 -6.30 7.78 -7.30
N CYS A 57 -5.41 7.90 -6.31
CA CYS A 57 -5.79 7.98 -4.91
C CYS A 57 -6.68 9.21 -4.65
N ASP A 58 -6.36 10.38 -5.21
CA ASP A 58 -7.14 11.60 -5.03
C ASP A 58 -8.53 11.45 -5.64
N TYR A 59 -8.62 10.87 -6.84
CA TYR A 59 -9.89 10.57 -7.48
C TYR A 59 -10.73 9.59 -6.66
N HIS A 60 -10.14 8.48 -6.21
CA HIS A 60 -10.83 7.49 -5.41
C HIS A 60 -11.28 8.05 -4.06
N TYR A 61 -10.39 8.78 -3.37
CA TYR A 61 -10.69 9.38 -2.07
C TYR A 61 -11.75 10.48 -2.19
N SER A 62 -11.80 11.23 -3.30
CA SER A 62 -12.86 12.22 -3.52
C SER A 62 -14.27 11.64 -3.45
N GLN A 63 -14.44 10.33 -3.65
CA GLN A 63 -15.72 9.62 -3.62
C GLN A 63 -16.14 9.18 -2.21
N HIS A 64 -15.38 9.53 -1.16
CA HIS A 64 -15.65 9.12 0.23
C HIS A 64 -17.02 9.59 0.75
N PHE A 65 -17.62 10.66 0.19
CA PHE A 65 -18.99 11.10 0.50
C PHE A 65 -20.05 10.01 0.27
N ARG A 66 -19.75 9.01 -0.56
CA ARG A 66 -20.63 7.85 -0.74
C ARG A 66 -20.77 7.04 0.55
N VAL A 67 -19.73 6.98 1.39
CA VAL A 67 -19.81 6.36 2.72
C VAL A 67 -20.84 7.11 3.56
N GLN A 68 -20.70 8.44 3.66
CA GLN A 68 -21.64 9.30 4.42
C GLN A 68 -23.09 9.15 3.94
N LYS A 69 -23.31 9.09 2.62
CA LYS A 69 -24.63 8.84 2.04
C LYS A 69 -25.28 7.56 2.57
N TYR A 70 -24.52 6.47 2.70
CA TYR A 70 -25.06 5.20 3.18
C TYR A 70 -25.12 5.11 4.72
N ILE A 71 -24.30 5.90 5.44
CA ILE A 71 -24.47 6.09 6.89
C ILE A 71 -25.84 6.70 7.17
N LEU A 72 -26.17 7.80 6.48
CA LEU A 72 -27.46 8.49 6.62
C LEU A 72 -28.67 7.63 6.20
N ARG A 73 -28.45 6.63 5.34
CA ARG A 73 -29.48 5.67 4.91
C ARG A 73 -29.64 4.48 5.84
N GLY A 74 -28.75 4.30 6.81
CA GLY A 74 -28.83 3.18 7.75
C GLY A 74 -28.34 1.84 7.18
N THR A 75 -27.61 1.84 6.07
CA THR A 75 -27.27 0.61 5.32
C THR A 75 -25.80 0.23 5.50
N LEU A 76 -25.54 -0.64 6.49
CA LEU A 76 -24.19 -1.00 6.91
C LEU A 76 -23.34 -1.72 5.82
N PRO A 77 -23.86 -2.69 5.04
CA PRO A 77 -23.07 -3.38 4.02
C PRO A 77 -22.51 -2.43 2.96
N GLU A 78 -23.33 -1.47 2.51
CA GLU A 78 -22.94 -0.45 1.53
C GLU A 78 -21.92 0.52 2.12
N CYS A 79 -22.07 0.93 3.39
CA CYS A 79 -21.05 1.68 4.10
C CYS A 79 -19.71 0.94 4.06
N TYR A 80 -19.71 -0.34 4.42
CA TYR A 80 -18.51 -1.16 4.43
C TYR A 80 -17.89 -1.28 3.03
N ALA A 81 -18.69 -1.56 1.99
CA ALA A 81 -18.20 -1.68 0.62
C ALA A 81 -17.55 -0.39 0.13
N TYR A 82 -18.20 0.76 0.35
CA TYR A 82 -17.67 2.05 -0.09
C TYR A 82 -16.53 2.56 0.77
N HIS A 83 -16.51 2.25 2.06
CA HIS A 83 -15.39 2.58 2.94
C HIS A 83 -14.13 1.82 2.51
N ASN A 84 -14.23 0.53 2.21
CA ASN A 84 -13.08 -0.23 1.73
C ASN A 84 -12.52 0.33 0.41
N ARG A 85 -13.40 0.65 -0.54
CA ARG A 85 -13.00 1.11 -1.87
C ARG A 85 -12.52 2.57 -1.94
N TYR A 86 -13.17 3.48 -1.22
CA TYR A 86 -12.93 4.93 -1.36
C TYR A 86 -12.18 5.54 -0.18
N VAL A 87 -11.91 4.77 0.87
CA VAL A 87 -11.20 5.26 2.06
C VAL A 87 -10.00 4.38 2.37
N ILE A 88 -10.22 3.08 2.62
CA ILE A 88 -9.13 2.15 2.97
C ILE A 88 -8.15 1.97 1.81
N GLU A 89 -8.63 1.72 0.60
CA GLU A 89 -7.75 1.47 -0.55
C GLU A 89 -6.81 2.64 -0.86
N PRO A 90 -7.27 3.90 -0.96
CA PRO A 90 -6.37 5.05 -1.09
C PRO A 90 -5.38 5.20 0.08
N LEU A 91 -5.84 5.03 1.33
CA LEU A 91 -4.96 5.10 2.50
C LEU A 91 -3.88 4.03 2.47
N VAL A 92 -4.23 2.80 2.11
CA VAL A 92 -3.31 1.68 2.00
C VAL A 92 -2.28 1.96 0.90
N ILE A 93 -2.69 2.45 -0.27
CA ILE A 93 -1.75 2.81 -1.34
C ILE A 93 -0.80 3.91 -0.85
N MET A 94 -1.29 4.93 -0.14
CA MET A 94 -0.42 5.99 0.43
C MET A 94 0.59 5.42 1.45
N LEU A 95 0.15 4.54 2.35
CA LEU A 95 1.06 3.84 3.27
C LEU A 95 2.11 3.02 2.53
N ARG A 96 1.74 2.37 1.43
CA ARG A 96 2.67 1.64 0.57
C ARG A 96 3.66 2.59 -0.10
N LEU A 97 3.22 3.72 -0.63
CA LEU A 97 4.13 4.73 -1.19
C LEU A 97 5.11 5.29 -0.16
N LYS A 98 4.69 5.39 1.11
CA LYS A 98 5.54 5.84 2.21
C LYS A 98 6.59 4.81 2.61
N TYR A 99 6.20 3.55 2.77
CA TYR A 99 7.06 2.52 3.38
C TYR A 99 7.62 1.47 2.42
N THR A 100 6.88 1.12 1.36
CA THR A 100 7.26 0.12 0.36
C THR A 100 6.92 0.61 -1.05
N PRO A 101 7.55 1.70 -1.54
CA PRO A 101 7.10 2.43 -2.74
C PRO A 101 7.21 1.66 -4.06
N MET A 102 7.94 0.54 -4.08
CA MET A 102 8.00 -0.37 -5.22
C MET A 102 6.69 -1.16 -5.40
N TYR A 103 5.86 -1.20 -4.36
CA TYR A 103 4.72 -2.10 -4.23
C TYR A 103 3.42 -1.37 -3.84
N PRO A 104 3.03 -0.28 -4.53
CA PRO A 104 1.85 0.50 -4.16
C PRO A 104 0.56 -0.32 -4.20
N HIS A 105 0.46 -1.27 -5.13
CA HIS A 105 -0.74 -2.07 -5.37
C HIS A 105 -0.77 -3.40 -4.60
N HIS A 106 0.19 -3.65 -3.70
CA HIS A 106 0.18 -4.85 -2.84
C HIS A 106 -0.92 -4.82 -1.75
N TYR A 107 -1.77 -3.80 -1.74
CA TYR A 107 -2.92 -3.64 -0.84
C TYR A 107 -2.57 -4.05 0.62
N LEU A 108 -3.38 -4.88 1.26
CA LEU A 108 -3.16 -5.35 2.65
C LEU A 108 -2.16 -6.51 2.76
N LEU A 109 -1.61 -7.05 1.66
CA LEU A 109 -0.78 -8.25 1.69
C LEU A 109 0.49 -8.04 2.53
N HIS A 110 0.59 -8.74 3.66
CA HIS A 110 1.67 -8.61 4.64
C HIS A 110 1.87 -7.20 5.22
N ILE A 111 0.92 -6.28 5.06
CA ILE A 111 1.09 -4.86 5.44
C ILE A 111 1.51 -4.68 6.91
N SER A 112 1.06 -5.57 7.80
CA SER A 112 1.42 -5.58 9.22
C SER A 112 2.92 -5.74 9.51
N HIS A 113 3.69 -6.29 8.56
CA HIS A 113 5.14 -6.44 8.67
C HIS A 113 5.91 -5.32 7.97
N HIS A 114 5.24 -4.55 7.11
CA HIS A 114 5.86 -3.57 6.23
C HIS A 114 5.73 -2.13 6.73
N ILE A 115 4.84 -1.86 7.68
CA ILE A 115 4.60 -0.51 8.21
C ILE A 115 4.83 -0.46 9.73
N PRO A 116 5.14 0.73 10.30
CA PRO A 116 5.28 0.89 11.74
C PRO A 116 4.00 0.55 12.50
N LYS A 117 4.17 0.06 13.74
CA LYS A 117 3.05 -0.34 14.62
C LYS A 117 2.03 0.78 14.85
N ALA A 118 2.48 2.03 14.88
CA ALA A 118 1.60 3.19 15.07
C ALA A 118 0.60 3.32 13.91
N ASP A 119 1.08 3.29 12.66
CA ASP A 119 0.25 3.36 11.46
C ASP A 119 -0.61 2.12 11.29
N LEU A 120 -0.07 0.93 11.59
CA LEU A 120 -0.85 -0.32 11.60
C LEU A 120 -2.04 -0.22 12.56
N THR A 121 -1.82 0.28 13.77
CA THR A 121 -2.89 0.43 14.77
C THR A 121 -3.99 1.37 14.27
N ARG A 122 -3.63 2.45 13.57
CA ARG A 122 -4.58 3.40 13.00
C ARG A 122 -5.36 2.79 11.83
N LEU A 123 -4.70 2.05 10.94
CA LEU A 123 -5.34 1.29 9.86
C LEU A 123 -6.31 0.24 10.39
N GLU A 124 -5.90 -0.55 11.39
CA GLU A 124 -6.74 -1.58 11.98
C GLU A 124 -8.01 -1.02 12.61
N LYS A 125 -7.96 0.17 13.23
CA LYS A 125 -9.15 0.83 13.76
C LYS A 125 -10.19 1.09 12.68
N LEU A 126 -9.76 1.56 11.51
CA LEU A 126 -10.63 1.82 10.35
C LEU A 126 -11.16 0.51 9.74
N LEU A 127 -10.34 -0.54 9.69
CA LEU A 127 -10.74 -1.86 9.18
C LEU A 127 -11.75 -2.59 10.07
N LYS A 128 -11.71 -2.36 11.38
CA LYS A 128 -12.52 -3.06 12.40
C LYS A 128 -13.86 -2.38 12.71
N ILE A 129 -14.22 -1.32 11.98
CA ILE A 129 -15.51 -0.63 12.18
C ILE A 129 -16.66 -1.59 11.87
N SER A 130 -17.56 -1.77 12.83
CA SER A 130 -18.66 -2.75 12.77
C SER A 130 -20.06 -2.15 12.83
N ASN A 131 -20.17 -0.82 12.92
CA ASN A 131 -21.45 -0.13 13.04
C ASN A 131 -21.41 1.28 12.40
N LEU A 132 -22.60 1.84 12.13
CA LEU A 132 -22.74 3.11 11.41
C LEU A 132 -22.14 4.29 12.16
N LYS A 133 -22.26 4.34 13.49
CA LYS A 133 -21.66 5.40 14.31
C LYS A 133 -20.14 5.37 14.22
N GLY A 134 -19.55 4.18 14.27
CA GLY A 134 -18.12 3.98 14.10
C GLY A 134 -17.62 4.45 12.73
N PHE A 135 -18.41 4.28 11.66
CA PHE A 135 -18.07 4.84 10.35
C PHE A 135 -18.08 6.36 10.37
N ASP A 136 -19.10 6.98 10.97
CA ASP A 136 -19.19 8.45 11.05
C ASP A 136 -17.99 9.07 11.79
N ASP A 137 -17.62 8.49 12.93
CA ASP A 137 -16.45 8.90 13.71
C ASP A 137 -15.13 8.62 12.94
N GLY A 138 -15.02 7.44 12.33
CA GLY A 138 -13.82 6.99 11.61
C GLY A 138 -13.51 7.80 10.35
N MET A 139 -14.54 8.32 9.66
CA MET A 139 -14.37 9.12 8.44
C MET A 139 -13.56 10.41 8.69
N LYS A 140 -13.72 11.04 9.85
CA LYS A 140 -12.96 12.27 10.20
C LYS A 140 -11.49 11.97 10.42
N ASP A 141 -11.19 10.87 11.12
CA ASP A 141 -9.81 10.41 11.33
C ASP A 141 -9.15 10.01 10.00
N ALA A 142 -9.89 9.28 9.15
CA ALA A 142 -9.42 8.91 7.82
C ALA A 142 -9.07 10.12 6.94
N GLU A 143 -9.90 11.19 6.98
CA GLU A 143 -9.63 12.41 6.20
C GLU A 143 -8.41 13.17 6.69
N SER A 144 -8.25 13.32 8.01
CA SER A 144 -7.03 13.91 8.58
C SER A 144 -5.82 13.10 8.15
N TRP A 145 -5.89 11.79 8.31
CA TRP A 145 -4.76 10.91 8.01
C TRP A 145 -4.39 10.91 6.51
N TYR A 146 -5.38 10.94 5.62
CA TYR A 146 -5.14 11.01 4.19
C TYR A 146 -4.37 12.28 3.82
N LYS A 147 -4.76 13.43 4.38
CA LYS A 147 -4.07 14.72 4.16
C LYS A 147 -2.66 14.72 4.75
N GLU A 148 -2.49 14.14 5.95
CA GLU A 148 -1.17 13.96 6.57
C GLU A 148 -0.23 13.15 5.65
N LEU A 149 -0.69 11.98 5.18
CA LEU A 149 0.09 11.12 4.29
C LEU A 149 0.41 11.81 2.96
N GLN A 150 -0.55 12.53 2.36
CA GLN A 150 -0.29 13.32 1.16
C GLN A 150 0.83 14.35 1.39
N SER A 151 0.77 15.08 2.52
CA SER A 151 1.80 16.07 2.86
C SER A 151 3.16 15.43 3.09
N GLU A 152 3.23 14.26 3.72
CA GLU A 152 4.51 13.57 3.95
C GLU A 152 5.12 13.00 2.66
N ILE A 153 4.28 12.51 1.74
CA ILE A 153 4.73 11.84 0.51
C ILE A 153 5.09 12.85 -0.58
N TYR A 154 4.33 13.95 -0.68
CA TYR A 154 4.41 14.94 -1.76
C TYR A 154 4.78 16.36 -1.30
N GLY A 155 4.64 16.69 -0.02
CA GLY A 155 4.86 18.04 0.52
C GLY A 155 6.32 18.43 0.77
N LEU A 156 7.27 17.74 0.13
CA LEU A 156 8.71 18.06 0.16
C LEU A 156 9.24 18.47 -1.23
N GLU A 157 8.36 18.94 -2.11
CA GLU A 157 8.74 19.66 -3.34
C GLU A 157 8.55 21.17 -3.11
N GLU A 158 9.42 21.78 -2.31
CA GLU A 158 9.73 23.22 -2.37
C GLU A 158 11.11 23.41 -3.01
#